data_AF-W2RDX6-F1
#
_entry.id   AF-W2RDX6-F1
#
_cell.length_a   1.000
_cell.length_b   1.000
_cell.length_c   1.000
_cell.angle_alpha   90.00
_cell.angle_beta   90.00
_cell.angle_gamma   90.00
#
_symmetry.space_group_name_H-M   'P 1'
#
loop_
_entity.id
_entity.type
_entity.pdbx_description
1 polymer ?
#
loop_
_entity_poly.entity_id
_entity_poly.type
_entity_poly.pdbx_seq_one_letter_code
_entity_poly.pdbx_strand_id
1 'polypeptide(L)'
;MSPLDAERCKSSVPSRELAYVLHQSKSNVEKLERLEQLLVQDPVFNHEKMYYLTRGEQYKRATQMAGQAEIIAHRNSLNEEDTALLHVILQGFTGCPSSTALHTGMFFKNLGLLFTDEQQTRWMEMAKQWRMALYESAQHDPLNHSSDKVALHELLRPIRDEIARSKSRL
;
A
#
# COMPACT_ATOMS: atom_id res chain seq x y z
N MET A 1 -36.01 8.67 -9.51
CA MET A 1 -35.23 7.43 -9.40
C MET A 1 -34.35 7.30 -10.63
N SER A 2 -33.07 6.96 -10.45
CA SER A 2 -32.20 6.62 -11.59
C SER A 2 -32.60 5.25 -12.18
N PRO A 3 -32.27 4.95 -13.45
CA PRO A 3 -32.46 3.61 -14.00
C PRO A 3 -31.81 2.51 -13.14
N LEU A 4 -30.67 2.81 -12.49
CA LEU A 4 -30.00 1.88 -11.58
C LEU A 4 -30.79 1.62 -10.31
N ASP A 5 -31.53 2.61 -9.78
CA ASP A 5 -32.36 2.41 -8.60
C ASP A 5 -33.54 1.48 -8.90
N ALA A 6 -34.13 1.61 -10.10
CA ALA A 6 -35.19 0.71 -10.55
C ALA A 6 -34.70 -0.75 -10.65
N GLU A 7 -33.48 -0.98 -11.14
CA GLU A 7 -32.88 -2.31 -11.16
C GLU A 7 -32.55 -2.85 -9.76
N ARG A 8 -31.98 -2.02 -8.87
CA ARG A 8 -31.67 -2.42 -7.48
C ARG A 8 -32.92 -2.87 -6.73
N CYS A 9 -34.06 -2.22 -6.96
CA CYS A 9 -35.35 -2.57 -6.35
C CYS A 9 -35.90 -3.94 -6.80
N LYS A 10 -35.40 -4.53 -7.89
CA LYS A 10 -35.83 -5.86 -8.34
C LYS A 10 -35.21 -7.00 -7.54
N SER A 11 -34.14 -6.74 -6.80
CA SER A 11 -33.48 -7.77 -5.98
C SER A 11 -34.32 -8.10 -4.75
N SER A 12 -34.58 -9.38 -4.54
CA SER A 12 -35.19 -9.90 -3.30
C SER A 12 -34.18 -10.01 -2.15
N VAL A 13 -32.89 -9.85 -2.43
CA VAL A 13 -31.80 -9.95 -1.45
C VAL A 13 -31.11 -8.59 -1.30
N PRO A 14 -30.96 -8.05 -0.07
CA PRO A 14 -30.20 -6.83 0.14
C PRO A 14 -28.72 -7.02 -0.21
N SER A 15 -28.17 -6.16 -1.08
CA SER A 15 -26.75 -6.23 -1.45
C SER A 15 -25.80 -6.09 -0.25
N ARG A 16 -26.25 -5.37 0.80
CA ARG A 16 -25.49 -5.22 2.04
C ARG A 16 -25.31 -6.54 2.79
N GLU A 17 -26.33 -7.40 2.80
CA GLU A 17 -26.24 -8.71 3.45
C GLU A 17 -25.33 -9.65 2.67
N LEU A 18 -25.36 -9.60 1.33
CA LEU A 18 -24.43 -10.33 0.48
C LEU A 18 -22.98 -9.91 0.74
N ALA A 19 -22.72 -8.63 0.96
CA ALA A 19 -21.38 -8.15 1.32
C ALA A 19 -20.89 -8.77 2.64
N TYR A 20 -21.77 -8.88 3.65
CA TYR A 20 -21.40 -9.51 4.93
C TYR A 20 -21.05 -10.99 4.77
N VAL A 21 -21.76 -11.71 3.89
CA VAL A 21 -21.44 -13.12 3.58
C VAL A 21 -20.11 -13.21 2.84
N LEU A 22 -19.90 -12.38 1.80
CA LEU A 22 -18.68 -12.38 0.98
C LEU A 22 -17.43 -12.07 1.81
N HIS A 23 -17.55 -11.10 2.72
CA HIS A 23 -16.44 -10.69 3.61
C HIS A 23 -16.47 -11.40 4.95
N GLN A 24 -17.26 -12.46 5.10
CA GLN A 24 -17.35 -13.36 6.26
C GLN A 24 -17.87 -12.72 7.56
N SER A 25 -17.98 -11.39 7.64
CA SER A 25 -18.62 -10.71 8.76
C SER A 25 -18.97 -9.26 8.43
N LYS A 26 -19.89 -8.68 9.22
CA LYS A 26 -20.19 -7.23 9.20
C LYS A 26 -18.96 -6.39 9.58
N SER A 27 -18.22 -6.81 10.60
CA SER A 27 -17.00 -6.12 11.07
C SER A 27 -15.95 -5.98 9.97
N ASN A 28 -15.78 -7.03 9.15
CA ASN A 28 -14.83 -7.00 8.03
C ASN A 28 -15.26 -6.00 6.95
N VAL A 29 -16.56 -5.91 6.64
CA VAL A 29 -17.07 -4.89 5.70
C VAL A 29 -16.84 -3.48 6.25
N GLU A 30 -17.18 -3.23 7.51
CA GLU A 30 -16.96 -1.91 8.13
C GLU A 30 -15.47 -1.55 8.19
N LYS A 31 -14.58 -2.53 8.44
CA LYS A 31 -13.13 -2.34 8.37
C LYS A 31 -12.68 -1.96 6.96
N LEU A 32 -13.12 -2.69 5.94
CA LEU A 32 -12.80 -2.42 4.53
C LEU A 32 -13.23 -1.00 4.14
N GLU A 33 -14.45 -0.62 4.47
CA GLU A 33 -14.97 0.72 4.18
C GLU A 33 -14.18 1.81 4.89
N ARG A 34 -13.83 1.61 6.16
CA ARG A 34 -12.98 2.55 6.91
C ARG A 34 -11.62 2.74 6.22
N LEU A 35 -10.98 1.66 5.81
CA LEU A 35 -9.67 1.72 5.14
C LEU A 35 -9.77 2.33 3.74
N GLU A 36 -10.81 2.00 2.97
CA GLU A 36 -11.08 2.60 1.66
C GLU A 36 -11.30 4.11 1.76
N GLN A 37 -12.03 4.57 2.78
CA GLN A 37 -12.24 6.00 3.03
C GLN A 37 -10.93 6.77 3.29
N LEU A 38 -9.91 6.12 3.88
CA LEU A 38 -8.60 6.76 4.04
C LEU A 38 -7.91 7.03 2.69
N LEU A 39 -8.23 6.25 1.66
CA LEU A 39 -7.62 6.36 0.32
C LEU A 39 -8.43 7.28 -0.59
N VAL A 40 -9.76 7.12 -0.66
CA VAL A 40 -10.61 7.83 -1.63
C VAL A 40 -10.57 9.36 -1.44
N GLN A 41 -10.29 9.83 -0.24
CA GLN A 41 -10.20 11.26 0.07
C GLN A 41 -8.94 11.94 -0.49
N ASP A 42 -7.90 11.18 -0.84
CA ASP A 42 -6.61 11.73 -1.26
C ASP A 42 -6.48 11.74 -2.79
N PRO A 43 -6.31 12.91 -3.43
CA PRO A 43 -6.26 13.05 -4.88
C PRO A 43 -5.06 12.34 -5.52
N VAL A 44 -4.03 11.93 -4.75
CA VAL A 44 -2.92 11.15 -5.29
C VAL A 44 -3.39 9.83 -5.88
N PHE A 45 -4.48 9.26 -5.35
CA PHE A 45 -5.02 7.96 -5.77
C PHE A 45 -5.96 8.05 -6.98
N ASN A 46 -6.18 9.24 -7.55
CA ASN A 46 -6.85 9.37 -8.83
C ASN A 46 -6.02 8.65 -9.91
N HIS A 47 -6.65 7.65 -10.53
CA HIS A 47 -6.06 6.76 -11.53
C HIS A 47 -6.75 6.86 -12.90
N GLU A 48 -7.70 7.79 -13.11
CA GLU A 48 -8.47 7.93 -14.36
C GLU A 48 -7.57 8.11 -15.59
N LYS A 49 -6.41 8.74 -15.38
CA LYS A 49 -5.46 9.06 -16.46
C LYS A 49 -4.33 8.05 -16.62
N MET A 50 -4.30 6.98 -15.83
CA MET A 50 -3.18 6.02 -15.82
C MET A 50 -2.93 5.38 -17.19
N TYR A 51 -3.99 5.08 -17.95
CA TYR A 51 -3.87 4.47 -19.29
C TYR A 51 -3.25 5.39 -20.35
N TYR A 52 -3.18 6.71 -20.11
CA TYR A 52 -2.58 7.67 -21.03
C TYR A 52 -1.10 7.96 -20.72
N LEU A 53 -0.58 7.40 -19.62
CA LEU A 53 0.80 7.61 -19.20
C LEU A 53 1.72 6.59 -19.87
N THR A 54 2.97 7.00 -20.14
CA THR A 54 4.04 6.06 -20.52
C THR A 54 4.35 5.09 -19.38
N ARG A 55 5.01 3.96 -19.68
CA ARG A 55 5.37 2.97 -18.65
C ARG A 55 6.17 3.57 -17.48
N GLY A 56 7.11 4.47 -17.77
CA GLY A 56 7.91 5.14 -16.73
C GLY A 56 7.08 6.06 -15.85
N GLU A 57 6.12 6.79 -16.43
CA GLU A 57 5.20 7.64 -15.69
C GLU A 57 4.21 6.81 -14.85
N GLN A 58 3.70 5.70 -15.39
CA GLN A 58 2.87 4.76 -14.64
C GLN A 58 3.62 4.20 -13.43
N TYR A 59 4.88 3.78 -13.61
CA TYR A 59 5.71 3.30 -12.52
C TYR A 59 5.92 4.36 -11.44
N LYS A 60 6.26 5.59 -11.84
CA LYS A 60 6.42 6.73 -10.91
C LYS A 60 5.13 7.00 -10.15
N ARG A 61 3.99 7.01 -10.83
CA ARG A 61 2.68 7.29 -10.22
C ARG A 61 2.24 6.18 -9.26
N ALA A 62 2.39 4.91 -9.66
CA ALA A 62 2.11 3.76 -8.80
C ALA A 62 2.99 3.79 -7.53
N THR A 63 4.26 4.16 -7.66
CA THR A 63 5.18 4.28 -6.52
C THR A 63 4.78 5.42 -5.58
N GLN A 64 4.34 6.56 -6.12
CA GLN A 64 3.81 7.67 -5.32
C GLN A 64 2.54 7.27 -4.55
N MET A 65 1.60 6.58 -5.20
CA MET A 65 0.40 6.05 -4.54
C MET A 65 0.77 5.07 -3.43
N ALA A 66 1.66 4.10 -3.72
CA ALA A 66 2.12 3.14 -2.72
C ALA A 66 2.76 3.83 -1.51
N GLY A 67 3.66 4.79 -1.74
CA GLY A 67 4.28 5.55 -0.64
C GLY A 67 3.30 6.40 0.15
N GLN A 68 2.28 6.98 -0.50
CA GLN A 68 1.23 7.71 0.21
C GLN A 68 0.39 6.77 1.08
N ALA A 69 0.09 5.56 0.62
CA ALA A 69 -0.62 4.57 1.44
C ALA A 69 0.17 4.20 2.70
N GLU A 70 1.50 4.07 2.62
CA GLU A 70 2.37 3.86 3.80
C GLU A 70 2.33 5.05 4.77
N ILE A 71 2.36 6.28 4.24
CA ILE A 71 2.24 7.51 5.05
C ILE A 71 0.88 7.54 5.76
N ILE A 72 -0.20 7.20 5.05
CA ILE A 72 -1.56 7.14 5.62
C ILE A 72 -1.63 6.06 6.69
N ALA A 73 -1.09 4.88 6.44
CA ALA A 73 -1.04 3.79 7.41
C ALA A 73 -0.32 4.21 8.69
N HIS A 74 0.86 4.85 8.53
CA HIS A 74 1.64 5.35 9.65
C HIS A 74 0.91 6.45 10.45
N ARG A 75 0.29 7.42 9.76
CA ARG A 75 -0.47 8.51 10.41
C ARG A 75 -1.68 8.03 11.20
N ASN A 76 -2.30 6.95 10.76
CA ASN A 76 -3.46 6.34 11.42
C ASN A 76 -3.07 5.23 12.38
N SER A 77 -1.77 5.02 12.64
CA SER A 77 -1.25 3.97 13.50
C SER A 77 -1.82 2.59 13.16
N LEU A 78 -1.95 2.29 11.86
CA LEU A 78 -2.44 0.99 11.41
C LEU A 78 -1.44 -0.10 11.80
N ASN A 79 -1.95 -1.26 12.20
CA ASN A 79 -1.12 -2.45 12.41
C ASN A 79 -0.70 -3.07 11.06
N GLU A 80 0.16 -4.09 11.09
CA GLU A 80 0.69 -4.73 9.88
C GLU A 80 -0.42 -5.37 9.02
N GLU A 81 -1.45 -5.96 9.63
CA GLU A 81 -2.56 -6.60 8.92
C GLU A 81 -3.46 -5.56 8.22
N ASP A 82 -3.85 -4.50 8.93
CA ASP A 82 -4.66 -3.40 8.40
C ASP A 82 -3.88 -2.63 7.31
N THR A 83 -2.55 -2.50 7.46
CA THR A 83 -1.68 -1.90 6.42
C THR A 83 -1.64 -2.78 5.17
N ALA A 84 -1.45 -4.09 5.33
CA ALA A 84 -1.48 -5.01 4.20
C ALA A 84 -2.85 -4.98 3.49
N LEU A 85 -3.94 -4.92 4.25
CA LEU A 85 -5.29 -4.79 3.70
C LEU A 85 -5.49 -3.46 2.96
N LEU A 86 -4.96 -2.35 3.48
CA LEU A 86 -4.98 -1.05 2.81
C LEU A 86 -4.33 -1.12 1.41
N HIS A 87 -3.20 -1.83 1.28
CA HIS A 87 -2.54 -2.04 -0.01
C HIS A 87 -3.34 -2.93 -0.96
N VAL A 88 -4.04 -3.95 -0.45
CA VAL A 88 -4.96 -4.78 -1.25
C VAL A 88 -6.10 -3.93 -1.80
N ILE A 89 -6.70 -3.07 -0.97
CA ILE A 89 -7.76 -2.14 -1.39
C ILE A 89 -7.23 -1.19 -2.47
N LEU A 90 -6.06 -0.56 -2.22
CA LEU A 90 -5.40 0.33 -3.18
C LEU A 90 -5.24 -0.33 -4.55
N GLN A 91 -4.70 -1.54 -4.59
CA GLN A 91 -4.54 -2.29 -5.83
C GLN A 91 -5.89 -2.62 -6.47
N GLY A 92 -6.90 -2.97 -5.68
CA GLY A 92 -8.24 -3.31 -6.13
C GLY A 92 -8.91 -2.20 -6.94
N PHE A 93 -8.85 -0.94 -6.47
CA PHE A 93 -9.51 0.16 -7.18
C PHE A 93 -8.62 0.90 -8.17
N THR A 94 -7.29 0.93 -8.00
CA THR A 94 -6.39 1.59 -8.96
C THR A 94 -5.91 0.68 -10.08
N GLY A 95 -6.02 -0.64 -9.91
CA GLY A 95 -5.39 -1.64 -10.80
C GLY A 95 -3.87 -1.61 -10.79
N CYS A 96 -3.25 -0.75 -9.98
CA CYS A 96 -1.81 -0.54 -9.96
C CYS A 96 -1.16 -1.46 -8.92
N PRO A 97 -0.22 -2.34 -9.30
CA PRO A 97 0.51 -3.14 -8.34
C PRO A 97 1.33 -2.20 -7.43
N SER A 98 1.19 -2.38 -6.11
CA SER A 98 1.93 -1.57 -5.15
C SER A 98 3.41 -1.92 -5.21
N SER A 99 4.27 -0.96 -5.54
CA SER A 99 5.73 -1.13 -5.55
C SER A 99 6.29 -1.46 -4.16
N THR A 100 5.53 -1.21 -3.09
CA THR A 100 5.88 -1.53 -1.71
C THR A 100 5.43 -2.92 -1.26
N ALA A 101 4.53 -3.59 -2.00
CA ALA A 101 3.90 -4.82 -1.53
C ALA A 101 4.89 -5.96 -1.25
N LEU A 102 5.96 -6.10 -2.04
CA LEU A 102 6.98 -7.12 -1.76
C LEU A 102 7.87 -6.74 -0.56
N HIS A 103 8.08 -5.45 -0.30
CA HIS A 103 8.83 -5.01 0.86
C HIS A 103 8.05 -5.28 2.15
N THR A 104 6.79 -4.84 2.24
CA THR A 104 5.98 -5.05 3.44
C THR A 104 5.49 -6.50 3.56
N GLY A 105 5.09 -7.12 2.45
CA GLY A 105 4.47 -8.44 2.44
C GLY A 105 5.43 -9.63 2.45
N MET A 106 6.65 -9.48 1.91
CA MET A 106 7.62 -10.57 1.79
C MET A 106 8.96 -10.27 2.49
N PHE A 107 9.53 -9.09 2.31
CA PHE A 107 10.84 -8.76 2.90
C PHE A 107 10.80 -8.80 4.42
N PHE A 108 9.81 -8.13 5.05
CA PHE A 108 9.67 -8.15 6.51
C PHE A 108 9.46 -9.56 7.05
N LYS A 109 8.58 -10.34 6.41
CA LYS A 109 8.32 -11.73 6.80
C LYS A 109 9.56 -12.60 6.69
N ASN A 110 10.26 -12.54 5.56
CA ASN A 110 11.48 -13.32 5.35
C ASN A 110 12.59 -12.90 6.31
N LEU A 111 12.70 -11.60 6.60
CA LEU A 111 13.66 -11.08 7.58
C LEU A 111 13.36 -11.65 8.97
N GLY A 112 12.09 -11.70 9.39
CA GLY A 112 11.70 -12.31 10.67
C GLY A 112 11.83 -13.84 10.73
N LEU A 113 11.73 -14.53 9.60
CA LEU A 113 11.69 -16.01 9.56
C LEU A 113 13.04 -16.66 9.24
N LEU A 114 13.87 -16.04 8.40
CA LEU A 114 15.05 -16.68 7.80
C LEU A 114 16.37 -16.14 8.34
N PHE A 115 16.37 -14.99 9.00
CA PHE A 115 17.59 -14.31 9.45
C PHE A 115 17.85 -14.60 10.94
N THR A 116 19.12 -14.54 11.34
CA THR A 116 19.51 -14.69 12.75
C THR A 116 19.05 -13.49 13.58
N ASP A 117 18.93 -13.65 14.91
CA ASP A 117 18.47 -12.57 15.80
C ASP A 117 19.30 -11.28 15.67
N GLU A 118 20.63 -11.41 15.51
CA GLU A 118 21.53 -10.27 15.29
C GLU A 118 21.19 -9.56 13.98
N GLN A 119 20.99 -10.32 12.91
CA GLN A 119 20.59 -9.77 11.62
C GLN A 119 19.20 -9.14 11.72
N GLN A 120 18.23 -9.79 12.35
CA GLN A 120 16.89 -9.23 12.53
C GLN A 120 16.96 -7.88 13.23
N THR A 121 17.66 -7.79 14.35
CA THR A 121 17.82 -6.56 15.12
C THR A 121 18.40 -5.43 14.26
N ARG A 122 19.44 -5.72 13.48
CA ARG A 122 20.10 -4.74 12.62
C ARG A 122 19.23 -4.31 11.43
N TRP A 123 18.68 -5.27 10.70
CA TRP A 123 18.08 -5.04 9.38
C TRP A 123 16.57 -4.75 9.47
N MET A 124 15.85 -5.31 10.46
CA MET A 124 14.41 -5.07 10.64
C MET A 124 14.12 -3.59 10.92
N GLU A 125 14.92 -2.97 11.78
CA GLU A 125 14.72 -1.55 12.10
C GLU A 125 14.99 -0.67 10.87
N MET A 126 16.03 -0.96 10.10
CA MET A 126 16.30 -0.23 8.85
C MET A 126 15.16 -0.41 7.83
N ALA A 127 14.63 -1.63 7.71
CA ALA A 127 13.55 -1.97 6.81
C ALA A 127 12.23 -1.26 7.21
N LYS A 128 11.87 -1.28 8.49
CA LYS A 128 10.70 -0.56 9.05
C LYS A 128 10.82 0.95 8.91
N GLN A 129 12.03 1.48 8.97
CA GLN A 129 12.30 2.91 8.77
C GLN A 129 12.43 3.30 7.29
N TRP A 130 12.18 2.39 6.35
CA TRP A 130 12.33 2.64 4.90
C TRP A 130 13.73 3.10 4.50
N ARG A 131 14.74 2.86 5.34
CA ARG A 131 16.16 3.09 5.05
C ARG A 131 16.75 1.96 4.19
N MET A 132 15.96 0.91 3.97
CA MET A 132 16.28 -0.24 3.14
C MET A 132 15.02 -0.76 2.50
N ALA A 133 15.02 -0.82 1.17
CA ALA A 133 13.95 -1.44 0.40
C ALA A 133 14.37 -2.82 -0.13
N LEU A 134 13.42 -3.72 -0.37
CA LEU A 134 13.70 -5.06 -0.93
C LEU A 134 14.48 -4.96 -2.26
N TYR A 135 14.22 -3.92 -3.06
CA TYR A 135 14.94 -3.69 -4.31
C TYR A 135 16.41 -3.30 -4.09
N GLU A 136 16.72 -2.61 -2.99
CA GLU A 136 18.10 -2.42 -2.54
C GLU A 136 18.69 -3.70 -1.95
N SER A 137 17.90 -4.67 -1.46
CA SER A 137 18.46 -5.97 -1.07
C SER A 137 18.77 -6.90 -2.26
N ALA A 138 18.13 -6.67 -3.42
CA ALA A 138 18.44 -7.35 -4.68
C ALA A 138 19.74 -6.83 -5.35
N GLN A 139 20.58 -6.12 -4.60
CA GLN A 139 21.77 -5.38 -5.01
C GLN A 139 22.90 -6.17 -5.70
N HIS A 140 22.74 -7.47 -5.92
CA HIS A 140 23.72 -8.31 -6.60
C HIS A 140 23.40 -8.62 -8.07
N ASP A 141 22.33 -8.08 -8.65
CA ASP A 141 22.08 -8.21 -10.08
C ASP A 141 22.88 -7.14 -10.88
N PRO A 142 23.89 -7.54 -11.69
CA PRO A 142 24.70 -6.61 -12.49
C PRO A 142 23.91 -5.87 -13.59
N LEU A 143 22.64 -6.23 -13.85
CA LEU A 143 21.78 -5.56 -14.83
C LEU A 143 20.99 -4.37 -14.24
N ASN A 144 21.03 -4.14 -12.93
CA ASN A 144 20.22 -3.09 -12.30
C ASN A 144 20.89 -1.71 -12.36
N HIS A 145 20.45 -0.87 -13.31
CA HIS A 145 21.03 0.44 -13.61
C HIS A 145 20.92 1.44 -12.46
N SER A 146 21.97 2.22 -12.23
CA SER A 146 22.11 3.18 -11.13
C SER A 146 21.07 4.32 -11.12
N SER A 147 20.51 4.67 -12.28
CA SER A 147 19.50 5.73 -12.43
C SER A 147 18.17 5.41 -11.74
N ASP A 148 17.75 4.14 -11.80
CA ASP A 148 16.50 3.67 -11.18
C ASP A 148 16.62 3.64 -9.65
N LYS A 149 17.84 3.46 -9.13
CA LYS A 149 18.13 3.49 -7.69
C LYS A 149 17.92 4.88 -7.09
N VAL A 150 18.40 5.93 -7.77
CA VAL A 150 18.19 7.32 -7.35
C VAL A 150 16.71 7.68 -7.41
N ALA A 151 16.01 7.26 -8.47
CA ALA A 151 14.58 7.50 -8.61
C ALA A 151 13.77 6.86 -7.47
N LEU A 152 14.07 5.61 -7.12
CA LEU A 152 13.39 4.90 -6.02
C LEU A 152 13.70 5.54 -4.66
N HIS A 153 14.96 5.85 -4.39
CA HIS A 153 15.37 6.53 -3.15
C HIS A 153 14.61 7.84 -2.96
N GLU A 154 14.49 8.63 -4.03
CA GLU A 154 13.73 9.88 -4.02
C GLU A 154 12.22 9.66 -3.84
N LEU A 155 11.67 8.59 -4.43
CA LEU A 155 10.25 8.25 -4.31
C LEU A 155 9.88 7.72 -2.90
N LEU A 156 10.82 7.11 -2.19
CA LEU A 156 10.62 6.61 -0.81
C LEU A 156 10.99 7.64 0.26
N ARG A 157 11.66 8.74 -0.10
CA ARG A 157 12.00 9.84 0.81
C ARG A 157 10.79 10.39 1.60
N PRO A 158 9.61 10.62 1.01
CA PRO A 158 8.45 11.12 1.75
C PRO A 158 8.03 10.23 2.93
N ILE A 159 8.16 8.91 2.79
CA ILE A 159 7.82 7.95 3.85
C ILE A 159 8.82 8.10 5.01
N ARG A 160 10.12 8.18 4.70
CA ARG A 160 11.18 8.39 5.70
C ARG A 160 11.00 9.70 6.45
N ASP A 161 10.68 10.77 5.74
CA ASP A 161 10.45 12.09 6.31
C ASP A 161 9.24 12.08 7.26
N GLU A 162 8.17 11.37 6.92
CA GLU A 162 7.00 11.21 7.79
C GLU A 162 7.36 10.48 9.09
N ILE A 163 8.05 9.34 8.99
CA ILE A 163 8.49 8.55 10.15
C ILE A 163 9.39 9.41 11.08
N ALA A 164 10.31 10.19 10.50
CA ALA A 164 11.19 11.08 11.25
C ALA A 164 10.39 12.18 11.99
N ARG A 165 9.40 12.80 11.32
CA ARG A 165 8.53 13.83 11.94
C ARG A 165 7.73 13.28 13.11
N SER A 166 7.18 12.07 13.01
CA SER A 166 6.42 11.48 14.11
C SER A 166 7.28 11.19 15.33
N LYS A 167 8.53 10.74 15.14
CA LYS A 167 9.49 10.54 16.24
C LYS A 167 9.84 11.83 16.99
N SER A 168 9.82 12.98 16.34
CA SER A 168 10.09 14.29 16.98
C SER A 168 8.92 14.89 17.76
N ARG A 169 7.71 14.32 17.65
CA ARG A 169 6.50 14.81 18.33
C ARG A 169 6.16 14.01 19.60
N LEU A 170 6.94 12.98 19.90
CA LEU A 170 6.88 12.17 21.12
C LEU A 170 7.98 12.65 22.08
#